data_AF-A0A448YNA8-F1
#
_entry.id   AF-A0A448YNA8-F1
#
_cell.length_a   1.000
_cell.length_b   1.000
_cell.length_c   1.000
_cell.angle_alpha   90.00
_cell.angle_beta   90.00
_cell.angle_gamma   90.00
#
_symmetry.space_group_name_H-M   'P 1'
#
loop_
_entity.id
_entity.type
_entity.pdbx_description
1 polymer ?
#
loop_
_entity_poly.entity_id
_entity_poly.type
_entity_poly.pdbx_seq_one_letter_code
_entity_poly.pdbx_strand_id
1 'polypeptide(L)'
;MFIKNMSEKLRNDNNDKLHYEIRALESIFIDMLENLNSEMKVHVNIVNGILKELEDEVDLAKLKYLLIVSKKLQQFQQKATLIRDLIDELLDQDDELAELYLTEKKEGLPRSTHDHQEVELLLESYSLHCDAIVQTVENSISDVKTTEEIINIILDSNRNDLMLLGLRFSAGLMCFGSLMFPAAVYGMNLMNFFEKDGVFFPVVMGGSVAVMWLLFRGALKRLHRLTKIQLMKQ
;
A
#
# COMPACT_ATOMS: atom_id res chain seq x y z
N MET A 1 5.04 -33.53 -10.14
CA MET A 1 3.85 -33.38 -10.99
C MET A 1 4.27 -33.10 -12.42
N PHE A 2 5.12 -32.09 -12.64
CA PHE A 2 5.78 -31.78 -13.92
C PHE A 2 6.23 -33.00 -14.76
N ILE A 3 7.11 -33.87 -14.24
CA ILE A 3 7.64 -35.03 -14.99
C ILE A 3 6.54 -35.96 -15.51
N LYS A 4 5.44 -36.10 -14.74
CA LYS A 4 4.31 -36.95 -15.15
C LYS A 4 3.54 -36.31 -16.30
N ASN A 5 3.19 -35.03 -16.17
CA ASN A 5 2.47 -34.27 -17.21
C ASN A 5 3.30 -34.17 -18.50
N MET A 6 4.60 -33.90 -18.36
CA MET A 6 5.56 -33.90 -19.47
C MET A 6 5.64 -35.28 -20.12
N SER A 7 5.72 -36.37 -19.35
CA SER A 7 5.78 -37.72 -19.91
C SER A 7 4.52 -38.11 -20.68
N GLU A 8 3.34 -37.67 -20.23
CA GLU A 8 2.06 -37.94 -20.89
C GLU A 8 1.93 -37.15 -22.20
N LYS A 9 2.29 -35.86 -22.22
CA LYS A 9 2.30 -35.04 -23.45
C LYS A 9 3.35 -35.50 -24.46
N LEU A 10 4.53 -35.91 -24.01
CA LEU A 10 5.59 -36.37 -24.89
C LEU A 10 5.31 -37.73 -25.53
N ARG A 11 4.49 -38.59 -24.89
CA ARG A 11 4.15 -39.92 -25.41
C ARG A 11 3.31 -39.90 -26.69
N ASN A 12 2.70 -38.75 -27.02
CA ASN A 12 1.89 -38.55 -28.22
C ASN A 12 0.72 -39.54 -28.39
N ASP A 13 0.01 -39.93 -27.32
CA ASP A 13 -1.12 -40.87 -27.40
C ASP A 13 -2.24 -40.36 -28.33
N ASN A 14 -2.32 -39.05 -28.58
CA ASN A 14 -3.33 -38.38 -29.41
C ASN A 14 -2.94 -38.19 -30.89
N ASN A 15 -1.76 -38.65 -31.30
CA ASN A 15 -1.27 -38.52 -32.68
C ASN A 15 -1.20 -37.04 -33.15
N ASP A 16 -0.78 -36.14 -32.25
CA ASP A 16 -0.55 -34.73 -32.57
C ASP A 16 0.58 -34.61 -33.60
N LYS A 17 0.35 -33.75 -34.59
CA LYS A 17 1.30 -33.48 -35.69
C LYS A 17 2.52 -32.66 -35.25
N LEU A 18 2.53 -32.15 -34.02
CA LEU A 18 3.60 -31.30 -33.50
C LEU A 18 4.86 -32.12 -33.21
N HIS A 19 6.00 -31.57 -33.65
CA HIS A 19 7.32 -32.15 -33.40
C HIS A 19 7.62 -32.26 -31.90
N TYR A 20 8.54 -33.16 -31.54
CA TYR A 20 8.83 -33.51 -30.14
C TYR A 20 9.29 -32.29 -29.33
N GLU A 21 10.15 -31.45 -29.92
CA GLU A 21 10.70 -30.23 -29.34
C GLU A 21 9.61 -29.21 -28.98
N ILE A 22 8.62 -29.01 -29.85
CA ILE A 22 7.53 -28.06 -29.62
C ILE A 22 6.62 -28.57 -28.49
N ARG A 23 6.34 -29.87 -28.45
CA ARG A 23 5.56 -30.48 -27.35
C ARG A 23 6.30 -30.42 -26.01
N ALA A 24 7.62 -30.57 -26.02
CA ALA A 24 8.44 -30.41 -24.82
C ALA A 24 8.39 -28.96 -24.31
N LEU A 25 8.59 -28.00 -25.21
CA LEU A 25 8.55 -26.57 -24.91
C LEU A 25 7.17 -26.12 -24.41
N GLU A 26 6.09 -26.54 -25.07
CA GLU A 26 4.72 -26.30 -24.63
C GLU A 26 4.47 -26.84 -23.21
N SER A 27 4.96 -28.05 -22.91
CA SER A 27 4.80 -28.66 -21.59
C SER A 27 5.53 -27.88 -20.50
N ILE A 28 6.70 -27.33 -20.81
CA ILE A 28 7.47 -26.48 -19.89
C ILE A 28 6.70 -25.18 -19.62
N PHE A 29 6.22 -24.51 -20.68
CA PHE A 29 5.50 -23.25 -20.52
C PHE A 29 4.16 -23.40 -19.79
N ILE A 30 3.43 -24.50 -19.98
CA ILE A 30 2.20 -24.77 -19.22
C ILE A 30 2.49 -24.89 -17.73
N ASP A 31 3.49 -25.69 -17.33
CA ASP A 31 3.85 -25.87 -15.92
C ASP A 31 4.35 -24.56 -15.30
N MET A 32 5.12 -23.79 -16.08
CA MET A 32 5.58 -22.46 -15.70
C MET A 32 4.41 -21.50 -15.45
N LEU A 33 3.46 -21.39 -16.38
CA LEU A 33 2.27 -20.55 -16.23
C LEU A 33 1.41 -21.00 -15.06
N GLU A 34 1.22 -22.30 -14.87
CA GLU A 34 0.46 -22.84 -13.74
C GLU A 34 1.11 -22.47 -12.41
N ASN A 35 2.44 -22.58 -12.32
CA ASN A 35 3.20 -22.13 -11.16
C ASN A 35 3.05 -20.64 -10.92
N LEU A 36 3.29 -19.79 -11.93
CA LEU A 36 3.14 -18.33 -11.81
C LEU A 36 1.73 -17.94 -11.39
N ASN A 37 0.70 -18.54 -11.99
CA ASN A 37 -0.69 -18.24 -11.67
C ASN A 37 -1.04 -18.68 -10.23
N SER A 38 -0.54 -19.83 -9.78
CA SER A 38 -0.74 -20.29 -8.40
C SER A 38 -0.03 -19.39 -7.38
N GLU A 39 1.21 -19.00 -7.65
CA GLU A 39 2.02 -18.11 -6.81
C GLU A 39 1.39 -16.71 -6.74
N MET A 40 0.94 -16.17 -7.88
CA MET A 40 0.17 -14.92 -7.97
C MET A 40 -1.07 -14.96 -7.09
N LYS A 41 -1.90 -16.00 -7.23
CA LYS A 41 -3.15 -16.14 -6.45
C LYS A 41 -2.87 -16.15 -4.95
N VAL A 42 -1.81 -16.84 -4.51
CA VAL A 42 -1.42 -16.85 -3.10
C VAL A 42 -1.05 -15.45 -2.63
N HIS A 43 -0.18 -14.74 -3.36
CA HIS A 43 0.24 -13.40 -2.99
C HIS A 43 -0.91 -12.39 -2.97
N VAL A 44 -1.73 -12.36 -4.02
CA VAL A 44 -2.88 -11.45 -4.13
C VAL A 44 -3.92 -11.71 -3.04
N ASN A 45 -4.21 -12.98 -2.73
CA ASN A 45 -5.16 -13.32 -1.67
C ASN A 45 -4.68 -12.89 -0.29
N ILE A 46 -3.38 -13.06 0.01
CA ILE A 46 -2.80 -12.60 1.28
C ILE A 46 -2.90 -11.09 1.39
N VAL A 47 -2.54 -10.36 0.33
CA VAL A 47 -2.61 -8.90 0.28
C VAL A 47 -4.03 -8.42 0.51
N ASN A 48 -5.00 -8.91 -0.27
CA ASN A 48 -6.40 -8.52 -0.15
C ASN A 48 -6.97 -8.82 1.24
N GLY A 49 -6.54 -9.92 1.87
CA GLY A 49 -6.89 -10.23 3.27
C GLY A 49 -6.39 -9.16 4.25
N ILE A 50 -5.11 -8.78 4.17
CA ILE A 50 -4.52 -7.78 5.05
C ILE A 50 -5.11 -6.40 4.81
N LEU A 51 -5.34 -6.01 3.55
CA LEU A 51 -5.95 -4.73 3.21
C LEU A 51 -7.34 -4.61 3.83
N LYS A 52 -8.16 -5.65 3.71
CA LYS A 52 -9.48 -5.70 4.37
C LYS A 52 -9.39 -5.58 5.88
N GLU A 53 -8.44 -6.25 6.52
CA GLU A 53 -8.22 -6.13 7.96
C GLU A 53 -7.75 -4.74 8.42
N LEU A 54 -7.08 -3.99 7.53
CA LEU A 54 -6.61 -2.62 7.78
C LEU A 54 -7.70 -1.57 7.53
N GLU A 55 -8.66 -1.84 6.65
CA GLU A 55 -9.87 -1.02 6.47
C GLU A 55 -10.72 -0.99 7.74
N ASP A 56 -10.85 -2.14 8.44
CA ASP A 56 -11.61 -2.25 9.68
C ASP A 56 -10.90 -1.58 10.87
N GLU A 57 -9.60 -1.85 11.04
CA GLU A 57 -8.80 -1.30 12.14
C GLU A 57 -7.32 -1.15 11.74
N VAL A 58 -6.84 0.10 11.82
CA VAL A 58 -5.44 0.44 11.59
C VAL A 58 -4.58 -0.03 12.76
N ASP A 59 -3.74 -1.05 12.51
CA ASP A 59 -2.77 -1.58 13.46
C ASP A 59 -1.34 -1.56 12.91
N LEU A 60 -0.38 -1.20 13.76
CA LEU A 60 1.04 -1.13 13.43
C LEU A 60 1.61 -2.51 13.06
N ALA A 61 1.15 -3.59 13.70
CA ALA A 61 1.64 -4.93 13.37
C ALA A 61 1.17 -5.36 11.97
N LYS A 62 -0.12 -5.13 11.65
CA LYS A 62 -0.67 -5.34 10.31
C LYS A 62 0.04 -4.50 9.24
N LEU A 63 0.32 -3.23 9.51
CA LEU A 63 1.08 -2.36 8.61
C LEU A 63 2.50 -2.90 8.33
N LYS A 64 3.22 -3.32 9.38
CA LYS A 64 4.54 -3.94 9.20
C LYS A 64 4.47 -5.23 8.40
N TYR A 65 3.43 -6.03 8.61
CA TYR A 65 3.20 -7.25 7.85
C TYR A 65 2.86 -6.95 6.38
N LEU A 66 2.01 -5.95 6.12
CA LEU A 66 1.70 -5.46 4.77
C LEU A 66 2.96 -5.05 4.02
N LEU A 67 3.92 -4.36 4.65
CA LEU A 67 5.19 -3.99 4.03
C LEU A 67 6.03 -5.22 3.61
N ILE A 68 6.05 -6.26 4.45
CA ILE A 68 6.78 -7.50 4.13
C ILE A 68 6.13 -8.21 2.95
N VAL A 69 4.80 -8.29 2.94
CA VAL A 69 4.04 -8.94 1.86
C VAL A 69 4.15 -8.13 0.56
N SER A 70 4.06 -6.80 0.62
CA SER A 70 4.26 -5.89 -0.52
C SER A 70 5.62 -6.09 -1.18
N LYS A 71 6.69 -6.22 -0.38
CA LYS A 71 8.02 -6.52 -0.91
C LYS A 71 8.08 -7.88 -1.62
N LYS A 72 7.42 -8.91 -1.09
CA LYS A 72 7.33 -10.22 -1.76
C LYS A 72 6.53 -10.14 -3.06
N LEU A 73 5.43 -9.39 -3.07
CA LEU A 73 4.61 -9.16 -4.27
C LEU A 73 5.42 -8.45 -5.36
N GLN A 74 6.23 -7.46 -5.01
CA GLN A 74 7.15 -6.78 -5.93
C GLN A 74 8.23 -7.71 -6.49
N GLN A 75 8.81 -8.59 -5.65
CA GLN A 75 9.77 -9.59 -6.12
C GLN A 75 9.13 -10.59 -7.10
N PHE A 76 7.88 -11.00 -6.84
CA PHE A 76 7.11 -11.84 -7.74
C PHE A 76 6.82 -11.12 -9.07
N GLN A 77 6.40 -9.85 -9.02
CA GLN A 77 6.18 -9.03 -10.21
C GLN A 77 7.44 -8.94 -11.07
N GLN A 78 8.59 -8.59 -10.48
CA GLN A 78 9.86 -8.52 -11.19
C GLN A 78 10.24 -9.86 -11.83
N LYS A 79 10.06 -10.97 -11.11
CA LYS A 79 10.30 -12.32 -11.65
C LYS A 79 9.42 -12.60 -12.88
N ALA A 80 8.12 -12.33 -12.81
CA ALA A 80 7.19 -12.53 -13.91
C ALA A 80 7.47 -11.61 -15.10
N THR A 81 7.87 -10.36 -14.84
CA THR A 81 8.30 -9.39 -15.86
C THR A 81 9.54 -9.90 -16.61
N LEU A 82 10.58 -10.33 -15.91
CA LEU A 82 11.78 -10.88 -16.54
C LEU A 82 11.48 -12.10 -17.41
N ILE A 83 10.55 -12.95 -16.98
CA ILE A 83 10.11 -14.11 -17.76
C ILE A 83 9.42 -13.67 -19.06
N ARG A 84 8.48 -12.71 -18.97
CA ARG A 84 7.79 -12.18 -20.14
C ARG A 84 8.79 -11.53 -21.10
N ASP A 85 9.68 -10.69 -20.59
CA ASP A 85 10.68 -9.99 -21.39
C ASP A 85 11.62 -10.95 -22.13
N LEU A 86 11.96 -12.10 -21.52
CA LEU A 86 12.74 -13.17 -22.18
C LEU A 86 11.96 -13.84 -23.32
N ILE A 87 10.65 -14.03 -23.17
CA ILE A 87 9.80 -14.60 -24.22
C ILE A 87 9.66 -13.60 -25.38
N ASP A 88 9.49 -12.31 -25.06
CA ASP A 88 9.41 -11.24 -26.05
C ASP A 88 10.73 -11.08 -26.81
N GLU A 89 11.88 -11.13 -26.13
CA GLU A 89 13.20 -11.09 -26.77
C GLU A 89 13.40 -12.28 -27.73
N LEU A 90 12.92 -13.47 -27.38
CA LEU A 90 12.98 -14.65 -28.25
C LEU A 90 12.03 -14.50 -29.46
N LEU A 91 10.85 -13.92 -29.26
CA LEU A 91 9.89 -13.63 -30.33
C LEU A 91 10.44 -12.64 -31.36
N ASP A 92 11.30 -11.70 -30.96
CA ASP A 92 11.93 -10.71 -31.85
C ASP A 92 13.05 -11.30 -32.73
N GLN A 93 13.46 -12.56 -32.49
CA GLN A 93 14.61 -13.20 -33.12
C GLN A 93 14.21 -14.35 -34.05
N ASP A 94 13.73 -14.02 -35.25
CA ASP A 94 13.29 -14.95 -36.31
C ASP A 94 14.28 -16.09 -36.59
N ASP A 95 15.58 -15.79 -36.60
CA ASP A 95 16.65 -16.77 -36.82
C ASP A 95 16.68 -17.83 -35.68
N GLU A 96 16.52 -17.39 -34.43
CA GLU A 96 16.48 -18.29 -33.26
C GLU A 96 15.20 -19.12 -33.25
N LEU A 97 14.06 -18.53 -33.63
CA LEU A 97 12.78 -19.22 -33.76
C LEU A 97 12.85 -20.36 -34.80
N ALA A 98 13.48 -20.12 -35.94
CA ALA A 98 13.69 -21.15 -36.96
C ALA A 98 14.64 -22.28 -36.47
N GLU A 99 15.62 -21.95 -35.62
CA GLU A 99 16.54 -22.93 -35.05
C GLU A 99 15.90 -23.89 -34.03
N LEU A 100 14.74 -23.55 -33.48
CA LEU A 100 14.00 -24.40 -32.54
C LEU A 100 13.46 -25.69 -33.18
N TYR A 101 13.34 -25.77 -34.52
CA TYR A 101 12.87 -26.95 -35.26
C TYR A 101 13.96 -28.04 -35.39
N LEU A 102 14.28 -28.68 -34.26
CA LEU A 102 15.37 -29.66 -34.15
C LEU A 102 15.15 -30.95 -34.96
N THR A 103 13.91 -31.42 -35.09
CA THR A 103 13.58 -32.65 -35.81
C THR A 103 13.87 -32.50 -37.31
N GLU A 104 13.42 -31.41 -37.93
CA GLU A 104 13.63 -31.14 -39.36
C GLU A 104 15.10 -30.81 -39.66
N LYS A 105 15.78 -30.09 -38.75
CA LYS A 105 17.23 -29.83 -38.83
C LYS A 105 18.04 -31.14 -38.83
N LYS A 106 17.62 -32.13 -38.03
CA LYS A 106 18.23 -33.47 -38.02
C LYS A 106 18.00 -34.23 -39.32
N GLU A 107 16.86 -34.02 -39.98
CA GLU A 107 16.53 -34.61 -41.28
C GLU A 107 17.22 -33.90 -42.46
N GLY A 108 17.99 -32.83 -42.19
CA GLY A 108 18.70 -32.07 -43.22
C GLY A 108 17.81 -31.11 -44.00
N LEU A 109 16.63 -30.78 -43.45
CA LEU A 109 15.66 -29.85 -44.01
C LEU A 109 15.63 -28.59 -43.13
N PRO A 110 16.64 -27.69 -43.22
CA PRO A 110 16.59 -26.44 -42.47
C PRO A 110 15.43 -25.58 -42.99
N ARG A 111 14.57 -25.12 -42.07
CA ARG A 111 13.51 -24.16 -42.38
C ARG A 111 14.11 -22.79 -42.74
N SER A 112 13.38 -22.05 -43.56
CA SER A 112 13.68 -20.64 -43.79
C SER A 112 13.45 -19.86 -42.49
N THR A 113 14.13 -18.74 -42.33
CA THR A 113 13.97 -17.82 -41.20
C THR A 113 12.59 -17.17 -41.12
N HIS A 114 11.69 -17.47 -42.05
CA HIS A 114 10.30 -16.97 -42.08
C HIS A 114 9.27 -18.09 -41.88
N ASP A 115 9.71 -19.34 -41.65
CA ASP A 115 8.84 -20.52 -41.56
C ASP A 115 8.74 -21.02 -40.11
N HIS A 116 8.50 -20.09 -39.17
CA HIS A 116 8.42 -20.33 -37.73
C HIS A 116 7.04 -20.09 -37.10
N GLN A 117 5.99 -19.88 -37.91
CA GLN A 117 4.65 -19.47 -37.48
C GLN A 117 4.06 -20.28 -36.30
N GLU A 118 4.29 -21.60 -36.27
CA GLU A 118 3.70 -22.46 -35.22
C GLU A 118 4.27 -22.17 -33.83
N VAL A 119 5.60 -22.00 -33.75
CA VAL A 119 6.31 -21.68 -32.50
C VAL A 119 6.06 -20.23 -32.09
N GLU A 120 6.02 -19.32 -33.05
CA GLU A 120 5.71 -17.91 -32.82
C GLU A 120 4.32 -17.74 -32.18
N LEU A 121 3.26 -18.30 -32.79
CA LEU A 121 1.91 -18.27 -32.22
C LEU A 121 1.83 -18.88 -30.82
N LEU A 122 2.60 -19.93 -30.59
CA LEU A 122 2.68 -20.57 -29.28
C LEU A 122 3.31 -19.62 -28.25
N LEU A 123 4.47 -19.03 -28.56
CA LEU A 123 5.18 -18.14 -27.66
C LEU A 123 4.43 -16.83 -27.42
N GLU A 124 3.79 -16.26 -28.45
CA GLU A 124 2.91 -15.09 -28.31
C GLU A 124 1.80 -15.35 -27.29
N SER A 125 1.17 -16.53 -27.37
CA SER A 125 0.13 -16.90 -26.40
C SER A 125 0.68 -16.95 -24.97
N TYR A 126 1.88 -17.48 -24.77
CA TYR A 126 2.50 -17.54 -23.43
C TYR A 126 2.96 -16.17 -22.93
N SER A 127 3.50 -15.31 -23.81
CA SER A 127 3.84 -13.92 -23.48
C SER A 127 2.60 -13.16 -23.02
N LEU A 128 1.50 -13.22 -23.77
CA LEU A 128 0.23 -12.59 -23.41
C LEU A 128 -0.31 -13.07 -22.05
N HIS A 129 -0.20 -14.37 -21.74
CA HIS A 129 -0.60 -14.89 -20.44
C HIS A 129 0.32 -14.40 -19.31
N CYS A 130 1.63 -14.33 -19.53
CA CYS A 130 2.57 -13.79 -18.56
C CYS A 130 2.30 -12.30 -18.31
N ASP A 131 2.01 -11.53 -19.36
CA ASP A 131 1.67 -10.11 -19.25
C ASP A 131 0.38 -9.88 -18.44
N ALA A 132 -0.65 -10.69 -18.66
CA ALA A 132 -1.87 -10.65 -17.85
C ALA A 132 -1.60 -10.93 -16.35
N ILE A 133 -0.68 -11.83 -16.03
CA ILE A 133 -0.24 -12.09 -14.65
C ILE A 133 0.48 -10.85 -14.10
N VAL A 134 1.44 -10.30 -14.84
CA VAL A 134 2.18 -9.08 -14.44
C VAL A 134 1.22 -7.93 -14.15
N GLN A 135 0.25 -7.68 -15.04
CA GLN A 135 -0.73 -6.61 -14.88
C GLN A 135 -1.62 -6.81 -13.66
N THR A 136 -2.05 -8.05 -13.40
CA THR A 136 -2.85 -8.37 -12.20
C THR A 136 -2.08 -8.07 -10.91
N VAL A 137 -0.80 -8.41 -10.88
CA VAL A 137 0.07 -8.14 -9.74
C VAL A 137 0.33 -6.64 -9.58
N GLU A 138 0.56 -5.92 -10.68
CA GLU A 138 0.78 -4.47 -10.68
C GLU A 138 -0.42 -3.72 -10.10
N ASN A 139 -1.64 -4.12 -10.48
CA ASN A 139 -2.87 -3.59 -9.89
C ASN A 139 -2.90 -3.82 -8.37
N SER A 140 -2.59 -5.03 -7.91
CA SER A 140 -2.54 -5.33 -6.46
C SER A 140 -1.46 -4.51 -5.74
N ILE A 141 -0.30 -4.26 -6.36
CA ILE A 141 0.73 -3.35 -5.80
C ILE A 141 0.19 -1.92 -5.69
N SER A 142 -0.58 -1.46 -6.69
CA SER A 142 -1.21 -0.14 -6.68
C SER A 142 -2.25 0.00 -5.56
N ASP A 143 -3.06 -1.04 -5.34
CA ASP A 143 -4.05 -1.07 -4.25
C ASP A 143 -3.38 -0.98 -2.87
N VAL A 144 -2.24 -1.67 -2.69
CA VAL A 144 -1.42 -1.58 -1.48
C VAL A 144 -0.93 -0.16 -1.25
N LYS A 145 -0.36 0.49 -2.27
CA LYS A 145 0.13 1.87 -2.17
C LYS A 145 -1.00 2.84 -1.83
N THR A 146 -2.14 2.71 -2.50
CA THR A 146 -3.32 3.55 -2.25
C THR A 146 -3.79 3.40 -0.79
N THR A 147 -3.83 2.18 -0.28
CA THR A 147 -4.22 1.92 1.12
C THR A 147 -3.19 2.47 2.10
N GLU A 148 -1.89 2.34 1.82
CA GLU A 148 -0.83 2.94 2.62
C GLU A 148 -0.96 4.48 2.71
N GLU A 149 -1.28 5.14 1.58
CA GLU A 149 -1.55 6.57 1.54
C GLU A 149 -2.77 6.95 2.40
N ILE A 150 -3.87 6.21 2.29
CA ILE A 150 -5.08 6.41 3.11
C ILE A 150 -4.75 6.27 4.59
N ILE A 151 -4.00 5.23 4.97
CA ILE A 151 -3.63 5.00 6.37
C ILE A 151 -2.74 6.14 6.89
N ASN A 152 -1.79 6.61 6.10
CA ASN A 152 -0.95 7.75 6.48
C ASN A 152 -1.81 9.02 6.70
N ILE A 153 -2.81 9.27 5.85
CA ILE A 153 -3.76 10.38 6.04
C ILE A 153 -4.53 10.25 7.37
N ILE A 154 -5.01 9.05 7.69
CA ILE A 154 -5.72 8.77 8.95
C ILE A 154 -4.81 8.99 10.17
N LEU A 155 -3.57 8.49 10.12
CA LEU A 155 -2.61 8.63 11.21
C LEU A 155 -2.23 10.11 11.44
N ASP A 156 -2.04 10.88 10.37
CA ASP A 156 -1.80 12.32 10.47
C ASP A 156 -3.00 13.07 11.05
N SER A 157 -4.23 12.66 10.70
CA SER A 157 -5.46 13.19 11.29
C SER A 157 -5.52 12.93 12.79
N ASN A 158 -5.24 11.70 13.23
CA ASN A 158 -5.17 11.34 14.65
C ASN A 158 -4.11 12.14 15.41
N ARG A 159 -2.93 12.33 14.81
CA ARG A 159 -1.87 13.17 15.39
C ARG A 159 -2.33 14.62 15.54
N ASN A 160 -3.03 15.15 14.53
CA ASN A 160 -3.56 16.50 14.57
C ASN A 160 -4.65 16.67 15.65
N ASP A 161 -5.50 15.67 15.84
CA ASP A 161 -6.52 15.66 16.90
C ASP A 161 -5.90 15.64 18.30
N LEU A 162 -4.84 14.84 18.51
CA LEU A 162 -4.09 14.83 19.76
C LEU A 162 -3.43 16.19 20.04
N MET A 163 -2.86 16.83 19.02
CA MET A 163 -2.30 18.17 19.16
C MET A 163 -3.39 19.19 19.53
N LEU A 164 -4.55 19.14 18.88
CA LEU A 164 -5.68 20.01 19.17
C LEU A 164 -6.20 19.80 20.61
N LEU A 165 -6.26 18.55 21.07
CA LEU A 165 -6.60 18.21 22.45
C LEU A 165 -5.60 18.83 23.44
N GLY A 166 -4.30 18.72 23.16
CA GLY A 166 -3.25 19.35 23.97
C GLY A 166 -3.40 20.88 24.03
N LEU A 167 -3.72 21.52 22.91
CA LEU A 167 -4.01 22.96 22.87
C LEU A 167 -5.23 23.34 23.71
N ARG A 168 -6.29 22.52 23.71
CA ARG A 168 -7.48 22.74 24.57
C ARG A 168 -7.13 22.63 26.05
N PHE A 169 -6.33 21.65 26.45
CA PHE A 169 -5.86 21.53 27.84
C PHE A 169 -4.97 22.70 28.26
N SER A 170 -4.01 23.08 27.42
CA SER A 170 -3.13 24.23 27.68
C SER A 170 -3.92 25.54 27.82
N ALA A 171 -4.91 25.76 26.94
CA ALA A 171 -5.83 26.88 27.06
C ALA A 171 -6.62 26.86 28.38
N GLY A 172 -7.08 25.68 28.81
CA GLY A 172 -7.74 25.50 30.11
C GLY A 172 -6.82 25.85 31.28
N LEU A 173 -5.59 25.34 31.28
CA LEU A 173 -4.57 25.63 32.30
C LEU A 173 -4.24 27.14 32.37
N MET A 174 -4.14 27.80 31.22
CA MET A 174 -3.95 29.26 31.17
C MET A 174 -5.12 30.01 31.82
N CYS A 175 -6.36 29.56 31.59
CA CYS A 175 -7.54 30.14 32.24
C CYS A 175 -7.50 29.92 33.76
N PHE A 176 -7.20 28.71 34.23
CA PHE A 176 -7.05 28.42 35.66
C PHE A 176 -5.91 29.19 36.32
N GLY A 177 -4.75 29.31 35.66
CA GLY A 177 -3.62 30.10 36.14
C GLY A 177 -3.97 31.57 36.36
N SER A 178 -4.81 32.15 35.47
CA SER A 178 -5.27 33.54 35.61
C SER A 178 -6.19 33.76 36.83
N LEU A 179 -6.95 32.73 37.23
CA LEU A 179 -7.78 32.76 38.44
C LEU A 179 -6.96 32.48 39.71
N MET A 180 -5.99 31.56 39.63
CA MET A 180 -5.11 31.22 40.76
C MET A 180 -4.16 32.35 41.12
N PHE A 181 -3.71 33.17 40.16
CA PHE A 181 -2.71 34.22 40.43
C PHE A 181 -3.19 35.24 41.48
N PRO A 182 -4.37 35.88 41.38
CA PRO A 182 -4.89 36.74 42.44
C PRO A 182 -5.08 35.97 43.75
N ALA A 183 -5.66 34.77 43.72
CA ALA A 183 -5.90 33.96 44.91
C ALA A 183 -4.59 33.63 45.67
N ALA A 184 -3.51 33.35 44.94
CA ALA A 184 -2.18 33.12 45.51
C ALA A 184 -1.59 34.39 46.12
N VAL A 185 -1.69 35.54 45.43
CA VAL A 185 -1.20 36.84 45.94
C VAL A 185 -1.88 37.21 47.26
N TYR A 186 -3.20 37.05 47.35
CA TYR A 186 -3.94 37.32 48.58
C TYR A 186 -3.75 36.23 49.65
N GLY A 187 -3.48 34.99 49.25
CA GLY A 187 -3.14 33.89 50.17
C GLY A 187 -1.77 34.03 50.86
N MET A 188 -0.88 34.88 50.34
CA MET A 188 0.45 35.11 50.91
C MET A 188 0.47 36.04 52.14
N ASN A 189 -0.69 36.40 52.72
CA ASN A 189 -0.82 37.23 53.93
C ASN A 189 -0.03 38.56 53.86
N LEU A 190 -0.13 39.25 52.72
CA LEU A 190 0.40 40.60 52.54
C LEU A 190 -0.52 41.62 53.23
N MET A 191 0.05 42.60 53.96
CA MET A 191 -0.70 43.71 54.57
C MET A 191 -1.39 44.56 53.48
N ASN A 192 -2.67 44.27 53.24
CA ASN A 192 -3.49 45.05 52.31
C ASN A 192 -4.21 46.16 53.07
N PHE A 193 -3.84 47.42 52.81
CA PHE A 193 -4.46 48.61 53.41
C PHE A 193 -5.95 48.81 53.04
N PHE A 194 -6.51 47.98 52.16
CA PHE A 194 -7.88 48.06 51.63
C PHE A 194 -8.88 47.10 52.28
N GLU A 195 -8.50 46.32 53.29
CA GLU A 195 -9.35 45.32 53.95
C GLU A 195 -10.53 45.91 54.75
N LYS A 196 -10.54 47.21 55.03
CA LYS A 196 -11.60 47.87 55.82
C LYS A 196 -12.91 48.05 55.06
N ASP A 197 -12.89 48.03 53.73
CA ASP A 197 -14.08 48.14 52.89
C ASP A 197 -14.52 46.74 52.41
N GLY A 198 -15.66 46.25 52.91
CA GLY A 198 -16.24 44.94 52.52
C GLY A 198 -16.58 44.79 51.03
N VAL A 199 -16.44 45.87 50.25
CA VAL A 199 -16.66 45.93 48.80
C VAL A 199 -15.43 45.45 48.01
N PHE A 200 -14.23 45.48 48.59
CA PHE A 200 -13.00 45.18 47.84
C PHE A 200 -12.89 43.71 47.43
N PHE A 201 -13.24 42.78 48.33
CA PHE A 201 -13.25 41.34 48.08
C PHE A 201 -14.13 40.92 46.89
N PRO A 202 -15.43 41.29 46.81
CA PRO A 202 -16.27 40.92 45.67
C PRO A 202 -15.84 41.60 44.37
N VAL A 203 -15.20 42.79 44.41
CA VAL A 203 -14.66 43.46 43.22
C VAL A 203 -13.47 42.68 42.63
N VAL A 204 -12.52 42.25 43.46
CA VAL A 204 -11.37 41.45 43.01
C VAL A 204 -11.82 40.08 42.51
N MET A 205 -12.77 39.45 43.21
CA MET A 205 -13.32 38.16 42.81
C MET A 205 -14.08 38.28 41.47
N GLY A 206 -14.96 39.28 41.32
CA GLY A 206 -15.65 39.56 40.06
C GLY A 206 -14.70 39.93 38.91
N GLY A 207 -13.66 40.73 39.20
CA GLY A 207 -12.65 41.12 38.23
C GLY A 207 -11.82 39.93 37.72
N SER A 208 -11.40 39.04 38.62
CA SER A 208 -10.66 37.82 38.24
C SER A 208 -11.50 36.88 37.36
N VAL A 209 -12.78 36.71 37.67
CA VAL A 209 -13.75 35.95 36.84
C VAL A 209 -13.97 36.63 35.48
N ALA A 210 -14.05 37.96 35.43
CA ALA A 210 -14.18 38.69 34.17
C ALA A 210 -12.94 38.54 33.27
N VAL A 211 -11.73 38.60 33.84
CA VAL A 211 -10.46 38.36 33.12
C VAL A 211 -10.39 36.92 32.61
N MET A 212 -10.74 35.94 33.45
CA MET A 212 -10.82 34.53 33.06
C MET A 212 -11.78 34.34 31.87
N TRP A 213 -12.96 34.97 31.92
CA TRP A 213 -13.95 34.89 30.85
C TRP A 213 -13.46 35.50 29.53
N LEU A 214 -12.76 36.65 29.59
CA LEU A 214 -12.15 37.27 28.41
C LEU A 214 -11.07 36.39 27.79
N LEU A 215 -10.19 35.81 28.62
CA LEU A 215 -9.14 34.89 28.18
C LEU A 215 -9.75 33.63 27.57
N PHE A 216 -10.77 33.05 28.20
CA PHE A 216 -11.47 31.88 27.70
C PHE A 216 -12.12 32.13 26.34
N ARG A 217 -12.82 33.27 26.17
CA ARG A 217 -13.37 33.66 24.84
C ARG A 217 -12.28 33.87 23.80
N GLY A 218 -11.15 34.46 24.18
CA GLY A 218 -10.00 34.64 23.29
C GLY A 218 -9.39 33.31 22.85
N ALA A 219 -9.19 32.40 23.79
CA ALA A 219 -8.67 31.05 23.53
C ALA A 219 -9.62 30.24 22.64
N LEU A 220 -10.92 30.24 22.92
CA LEU A 220 -11.93 29.57 22.11
C LEU A 220 -11.98 30.11 20.68
N LYS A 221 -11.92 31.43 20.48
CA LYS A 221 -11.90 32.03 19.13
C LYS A 221 -10.66 31.60 18.34
N ARG A 222 -9.49 31.55 18.98
CA ARG A 222 -8.25 31.10 18.34
C ARG A 222 -8.32 29.63 17.97
N LEU A 223 -8.82 28.77 18.88
CA LEU A 223 -9.04 27.35 18.61
C LEU A 223 -9.99 27.14 17.42
N HIS A 224 -11.16 27.81 17.41
CA HIS A 224 -12.11 27.71 16.30
C HIS A 224 -11.52 28.15 14.95
N ARG A 225 -10.68 29.19 14.92
CA ARG A 225 -9.99 29.58 13.69
C ARG A 225 -9.05 28.50 13.19
N LEU A 226 -8.30 27.86 14.08
CA LEU A 226 -7.36 26.79 13.72
C LEU A 226 -8.12 25.55 13.22
N THR A 227 -9.20 25.16 13.90
CA THR A 227 -10.06 24.06 13.45
C THR A 227 -10.67 24.34 12.07
N LYS A 228 -11.11 25.59 11.81
CA LYS A 228 -11.65 25.98 10.51
C LYS A 228 -10.60 25.93 9.40
N ILE A 229 -9.35 26.33 9.68
CA ILE A 229 -8.26 26.27 8.70
C ILE A 229 -7.90 24.81 8.36
N GLN A 230 -8.00 23.90 9.33
CA GLN A 230 -7.74 22.48 9.12
C GLN A 230 -8.81 21.81 8.26
N LEU A 231 -10.10 22.13 8.49
CA LEU A 231 -11.22 21.63 7.69
C LEU A 231 -11.23 22.15 6.24
N MET A 232 -10.55 23.27 5.95
CA MET A 232 -10.42 23.81 4.58
C MET A 232 -9.21 23.26 3.80
N LYS A 233 -8.38 22.42 4.44
CA LYS A 233 -7.18 21.81 3.84
C LYS A 233 -7.33 20.30 3.57
N GLN A 234 -8.42 19.68 4.01
CA GLN A 234 -8.88 18.38 3.52
C GLN A 234 -9.62 18.58 2.20
#